data_AF-A0A937GUG5-F1
#
_entry.id   AF-A0A937GUG5-F1
#
_cell.length_a   1.000
_cell.length_b   1.000
_cell.length_c   1.000
_cell.angle_alpha   90.00
_cell.angle_beta   90.00
_cell.angle_gamma   90.00
#
_symmetry.space_group_name_H-M   'P 1'
#
loop_
_entity.id
_entity.type
_entity.pdbx_description
1 polymer ?
#
loop_
_entity_poly.entity_id
_entity_poly.type
_entity_poly.pdbx_seq_one_letter_code
_entity_poly.pdbx_strand_id
1 'polypeptide(L)' 'MKPQTLSIIEKIWEFRVSTGIPVCFTLDAGANVHILYPQDFKIQVNAFIQEELVVFCQKGQYLLDQVGEGAKKV' A
#
# COMPACT_ATOMS: atom_id res chain seq x y z
N MET A 1 -5.49 -14.47 -9.58
CA MET A 1 -4.54 -13.63 -8.81
C MET A 1 -3.35 -14.48 -8.40
N LYS A 2 -2.14 -13.91 -8.37
CA LYS A 2 -0.97 -14.63 -7.83
C LYS A 2 -1.11 -14.77 -6.31
N PRO A 3 -0.66 -15.86 -5.68
CA PRO A 3 -0.80 -16.09 -4.24
C PRO A 3 -0.28 -14.93 -3.37
N GLN A 4 0.86 -14.33 -3.73
CA GLN A 4 1.46 -13.21 -3.01
C GLN A 4 0.56 -11.96 -2.99
N THR A 5 -0.14 -11.68 -4.10
CA THR A 5 -1.08 -10.54 -4.16
C THR A 5 -2.25 -10.73 -3.21
N LEU A 6 -2.73 -11.96 -3.05
CA LEU A 6 -3.81 -12.26 -2.09
C LEU A 6 -3.34 -12.07 -0.65
N SER A 7 -2.13 -12.54 -0.32
CA SER A 7 -1.54 -12.37 1.02
C SER A 7 -1.38 -10.89 1.41
N ILE A 8 -0.98 -10.03 0.47
CA ILE A 8 -0.89 -8.58 0.71
C ILE A 8 -2.28 -8.01 1.08
N ILE A 9 -3.33 -8.42 0.36
CA ILE A 9 -4.69 -7.91 0.59
C ILE A 9 -5.22 -8.35 1.95
N GLU A 10 -5.02 -9.61 2.31
CA GLU A 10 -5.40 -10.15 3.62
C GLU A 10 -4.71 -9.38 4.75
N LYS A 11 -3.40 -9.15 4.63
CA LYS A 11 -2.62 -8.34 5.58
C LYS A 11 -3.13 -6.90 5.71
N ILE A 12 -3.52 -6.28 4.61
CA ILE A 12 -4.11 -4.92 4.64
C ILE A 12 -5.46 -4.92 5.37
N TRP A 13 -6.30 -5.94 5.17
CA TRP A 13 -7.55 -6.07 5.90
C TRP A 13 -7.33 -6.28 7.40
N GLU A 14 -6.43 -7.17 7.78
CA GLU A 14 -6.05 -7.40 9.18
C GLU A 14 -5.52 -6.13 9.86
N PHE A 15 -4.63 -5.41 9.18
CA PHE A 15 -4.08 -4.14 9.68
C PHE A 15 -5.18 -3.10 9.90
N ARG A 16 -6.10 -2.95 8.94
CA ARG A 16 -7.21 -2.01 9.05
C ARG A 16 -8.16 -2.35 10.21
N VAL A 17 -8.48 -3.63 10.39
CA VAL A 17 -9.38 -4.09 11.47
C VAL A 17 -8.72 -3.93 12.85
N SER A 18 -7.44 -4.27 12.97
CA SER A 18 -6.72 -4.23 14.25
C SER A 18 -6.38 -2.81 14.71
N THR A 19 -6.02 -1.91 13.80
CA THR A 19 -5.57 -0.55 14.15
C THR A 19 -6.65 0.52 14.00
N GLY A 20 -7.68 0.25 13.21
CA GLY A 20 -8.67 1.27 12.81
C GLY A 20 -8.14 2.29 11.79
N ILE A 21 -6.90 2.16 11.33
CA ILE A 21 -6.29 3.10 10.36
C ILE A 21 -6.94 2.90 8.99
N PRO A 22 -7.41 3.98 8.33
CA PRO A 22 -8.09 3.91 7.04
C PRO A 22 -7.10 3.68 5.89
N VAL A 23 -6.64 2.42 5.74
CA VAL A 23 -5.86 1.96 4.59
C VAL A 23 -6.78 1.30 3.56
N CYS A 24 -6.60 1.67 2.30
CA CYS A 24 -7.28 1.09 1.14
C CYS A 24 -6.25 0.59 0.13
N PHE A 25 -6.69 -0.27 -0.80
CA PHE A 25 -5.85 -0.70 -1.90
C PHE A 25 -6.62 -0.72 -3.22
N THR A 26 -5.88 -0.64 -4.33
CA THR A 26 -6.38 -0.93 -5.68
C THR A 26 -5.39 -1.82 -6.42
N LEU A 27 -5.91 -2.55 -7.40
CA LEU A 27 -5.15 -3.42 -8.30
C LEU A 27 -5.38 -2.93 -9.72
N ASP A 28 -4.29 -2.64 -10.42
CA ASP A 28 -4.37 -2.35 -11.85
C ASP A 28 -4.44 -3.67 -12.66
N ALA A 29 -4.36 -3.60 -13.98
CA ALA A 29 -4.35 -4.76 -14.88
C ALA A 29 -3.13 -5.71 -14.72
N GLY A 30 -2.41 -5.62 -13.58
CA GLY A 30 -1.24 -6.40 -13.22
C GLY A 30 -1.30 -6.91 -11.79
N ALA A 31 -0.15 -7.39 -11.28
CA ALA A 31 -0.04 -7.92 -9.91
C ALA A 31 0.32 -6.85 -8.86
N ASN A 32 0.48 -5.60 -9.29
CA ASN A 32 0.90 -4.50 -8.43
C ASN A 32 -0.27 -4.05 -7.55
N VAL A 33 -0.02 -3.94 -6.25
CA VAL A 33 -0.97 -3.43 -5.27
C VAL A 33 -0.62 -1.98 -4.98
N HIS A 34 -1.55 -1.08 -5.25
CA HIS A 34 -1.44 0.33 -4.88
C HIS A 34 -2.11 0.52 -3.53
N ILE A 35 -1.41 1.08 -2.56
CA ILE A 35 -1.92 1.31 -1.21
C ILE A 35 -2.19 2.80 -1.05
N LEU A 36 -3.39 3.15 -0.58
CA LEU A 36 -3.81 4.53 -0.33
C LEU A 36 -4.14 4.70 1.14
N TYR A 37 -3.64 5.78 1.74
CA TYR A 37 -3.86 6.14 3.14
C TYR A 37 -3.74 7.66 3.34
N PRO A 38 -4.41 8.25 4.34
CA PRO A 38 -4.24 9.67 4.66
C PRO A 38 -2.83 9.96 5.17
N GLN A 39 -2.32 11.16 4.86
CA GLN A 39 -0.97 11.59 5.24
C GLN A 39 -0.70 11.48 6.75
N ASP A 40 -1.71 11.71 7.58
CA ASP A 40 -1.63 11.65 9.04
C ASP A 40 -1.16 10.27 9.55
N PHE A 41 -1.38 9.21 8.76
CA PHE A 41 -1.01 7.84 9.10
C PHE A 41 0.26 7.35 8.41
N LYS A 42 0.99 8.23 7.72
CA LYS A 42 2.15 7.86 6.90
C LYS A 42 3.21 7.07 7.67
N ILE A 43 3.48 7.44 8.92
CA ILE A 43 4.49 6.77 9.74
C ILE A 43 4.05 5.33 10.06
N GLN A 44 2.82 5.15 10.55
CA GLN A 44 2.31 3.81 10.88
C GLN A 44 2.20 2.92 9.65
N VAL A 45 1.72 3.45 8.53
CA VAL A 45 1.54 2.66 7.30
C VAL A 45 2.89 2.32 6.66
N ASN A 46 3.88 3.21 6.69
CA ASN A 46 5.22 2.90 6.19
C ASN A 46 5.90 1.79 7.01
N ALA A 47 5.76 1.83 8.34
CA ALA A 47 6.27 0.75 9.20
C ALA A 47 5.61 -0.58 8.85
N PHE A 48 4.27 -0.60 8.73
CA PHE A 48 3.51 -1.76 8.30
C PHE A 48 3.97 -2.30 6.93
N ILE A 49 4.18 -1.43 5.93
CA ILE A 49 4.66 -1.86 4.61
C ILE A 49 6.03 -2.54 4.74
N GLN A 50 6.96 -1.94 5.47
CA GLN A 50 8.31 -2.45 5.63
C GLN A 50 8.38 -3.77 6.40
N GLU A 51 7.60 -3.90 7.46
CA GLU A 51 7.63 -5.06 8.36
C GLU A 51 6.82 -6.24 7.81
N GLU A 52 5.64 -5.98 7.24
CA GLU A 52 4.69 -7.04 6.87
C GLU A 52 4.58 -7.27 5.36
N LEU A 53 4.74 -6.24 4.52
CA LEU A 53 4.42 -6.35 3.09
C LEU A 53 5.63 -6.57 2.18
N VAL A 54 6.81 -6.04 2.54
CA VAL A 54 8.04 -6.13 1.71
C VAL A 54 8.43 -7.57 1.37
N VAL A 55 8.14 -8.53 2.25
CA VAL A 55 8.42 -9.97 2.01
C VAL A 55 7.67 -10.53 0.81
N PHE A 56 6.52 -9.95 0.45
CA PHE A 56 5.72 -10.35 -0.71
C PHE A 56 6.10 -9.61 -1.99
N CYS A 57 6.90 -8.54 -1.89
CA CYS A 57 7.34 -7.74 -3.02
C CYS A 57 8.48 -8.44 -3.77
N GLN A 58 8.41 -8.45 -5.10
CA GLN A 58 9.50 -8.95 -5.92
C GLN A 58 10.77 -8.11 -5.67
N LYS A 59 11.85 -8.75 -5.21
CA LYS A 59 13.11 -8.09 -4.82
C LYS A 59 12.95 -7.03 -3.71
N GLY A 60 11.88 -7.09 -2.92
CA GLY A 60 11.59 -6.12 -1.87
C GLY A 60 11.33 -4.70 -2.38
N GLN A 61 11.01 -4.54 -3.67
CA GLN A 61 10.82 -3.22 -4.27
C GLN A 61 9.40 -2.72 -4.06
N TYR A 62 9.28 -1.47 -3.63
CA TYR A 62 8.03 -0.72 -3.55
C TYR A 62 8.31 0.76 -3.80
N LEU A 63 7.27 1.50 -4.17
CA LEU A 63 7.33 2.93 -4.44
C LEU A 63 6.52 3.67 -3.37
N LEU A 64 7.10 4.73 -2.83
CA LEU A 64 6.40 5.69 -1.98
C LEU A 64 6.07 6.92 -2.83
N ASP A 65 4.81 7.27 -2.87
CA ASP A 65 4.30 8.39 -3.67
C ASP A 65 3.25 9.18 -2.89
N GLN A 66 2.94 10.39 -3.36
CA GLN A 66 1.93 11.26 -2.79
C GLN A 66 1.28 12.11 -3.89
N VAL A 67 0.10 12.64 -3.62
CA VAL A 67 -0.61 13.52 -4.55
C VAL A 67 0.24 14.77 -4.86
N GLY A 68 0.51 15.01 -6.14
CA GLY A 68 1.22 16.20 -6.62
C GLY A 68 0.30 17.41 -6.85
N GLU A 69 0.88 18.51 -7.30
CA GLU A 69 0.17 19.80 -7.53
C GLU A 69 -0.74 19.80 -8.77
N GLY A 70 -0.80 18.70 -9.52
CA GLY A 70 -1.57 18.59 -10.75
C GLY A 70 -0.93 19.30 -11.95
N ALA A 71 -1.70 19.42 -13.04
CA ALA A 71 -1.22 20.04 -14.27
C ALA A 71 -0.99 21.55 -14.08
N LYS A 72 0.22 22.03 -14.42
CA LYS A 72 0.53 23.46 -14.47
C LYS A 72 0.27 23.97 -15.88
N LYS A 73 -0.49 25.07 -15.99
CA LYS A 73 -0.66 25.78 -17.25
C LYS A 73 0.67 26.43 -17.60
N VAL A 74 1.25 26.02 -18.74
CA VAL A 74 2.50 26.58 -19.28
C VAL A 74 2.16 27.67 -20.27
#